data_AF-A0A1M7U897-F1
#
_entry.id   AF-A0A1M7U897-F1
#
_cell.length_a   1.000
_cell.length_b   1.000
_cell.length_c   1.000
_cell.angle_alpha   90.00
_cell.angle_beta   90.00
_cell.angle_gamma   90.00
#
_symmetry.space_group_name_H-M   'P 1'
#
loop_
_entity.id
_entity.type
_entity.pdbx_description
1 polymer ?
#
loop_
_entity_poly.entity_id
_entity_poly.type
_entity_poly.pdbx_seq_one_letter_code
_entity_poly.pdbx_strand_id
1 'polypeptide(L)'
;MSSDNLESPKNTQRRKTLIWVAGIIVAVGAVGGALYAALVPGLSIAHQEPPTAEVVIATWLLHQSVPAQAKNAINPLKDLADIAAGRDLYREKCETCHAYDGGGKTTIGAGQYPRPPALRSFAIQATPDGELFYHIRNGIRNTGMPAWNLPDRQIWQLVSYIRHLPEVASLVPAAAAADASPPPDHGRYVGSLACKGCHEEVYARWIKTRMANVVRDPREHPDAIIPDITKPNPVFNFTKDDVALVYGSRWKQRYFKKIGDDYFPLPVQWDVYHQTWSKYFVPNTGDWWAALYPPDNFQRPTGPLCDGCHSVNYDIKTKTVTEWNVGCERCHGPGEAHVRKPVRETVANPGRFDYVHASDTCIQCHSQGQPKTKPIEGKYYDWPVGYDVTKNLKDYWNLEEHKLGETTFTHFADGTSHKNRMQGNDFVQSLMYARGVTCFSCHDPHGGDNVAMVRKQGNALCLDCHGPNAQAGPHAPSVEAHTHHKADSAGSECIACHMPKIEQTIADQNVRSHTFRFVTPGDTETLKIPNACNLCHTDKSIEWAKAALESWPDRSPWRMSR
;
A
#
# COMPACT_ATOMS: atom_id res chain seq x y z
N MET A 1 -22.35 -101.35 7.22
CA MET A 1 -21.60 -100.43 6.34
C MET A 1 -21.88 -99.00 6.81
N SER A 2 -20.81 -98.24 7.05
CA SER A 2 -20.67 -96.78 7.34
C SER A 2 -21.94 -95.93 7.33
N SER A 3 -22.33 -95.24 8.42
CA SER A 3 -21.70 -94.17 9.23
C SER A 3 -22.32 -92.80 8.91
N ASP A 4 -23.43 -92.51 9.60
CA ASP A 4 -24.09 -91.21 9.62
C ASP A 4 -23.26 -90.20 10.42
N ASN A 5 -22.72 -89.20 9.73
CA ASN A 5 -21.99 -88.09 10.33
C ASN A 5 -22.95 -86.99 10.80
N LEU A 6 -23.22 -86.96 12.11
CA LEU A 6 -23.85 -85.82 12.79
C LEU A 6 -22.84 -84.69 12.95
N GLU A 7 -22.93 -83.64 12.11
CA GLU A 7 -22.19 -82.39 12.32
C GLU A 7 -22.65 -81.71 13.63
N SER A 8 -21.70 -81.42 14.52
CA SER A 8 -21.95 -80.72 15.79
C SER A 8 -22.49 -79.30 15.58
N PRO A 9 -23.54 -78.86 16.30
CA PRO A 9 -24.17 -77.53 16.16
C PRO A 9 -23.22 -76.35 16.42
N LYS A 10 -22.11 -76.57 17.15
CA LYS A 10 -21.05 -75.57 17.35
C LYS A 10 -20.30 -75.24 16.05
N ASN A 11 -20.16 -76.20 15.14
CA ASN A 11 -19.40 -76.02 13.90
C ASN A 11 -20.20 -75.23 12.86
N THR A 12 -21.52 -75.44 12.82
CA THR A 12 -22.46 -74.69 11.97
C THR A 12 -22.59 -73.22 12.40
N GLN A 13 -22.59 -72.93 13.71
CA GLN A 13 -22.67 -71.56 14.22
C GLN A 13 -21.36 -70.77 14.01
N ARG A 14 -20.20 -71.42 14.16
CA ARG A 14 -18.89 -70.82 13.86
C ARG A 14 -18.74 -70.50 12.36
N ARG A 15 -19.21 -71.41 11.49
CA ARG A 15 -19.23 -71.21 10.04
C ARG A 15 -20.15 -70.07 9.62
N LYS A 16 -21.36 -69.97 10.20
CA LYS A 16 -22.27 -68.84 9.97
C LYS A 16 -21.64 -67.50 10.42
N THR A 17 -20.99 -67.47 11.59
CA THR A 17 -20.31 -66.27 12.09
C THR A 17 -19.16 -65.84 11.19
N LEU A 18 -18.34 -66.78 10.71
CA LEU A 18 -17.25 -66.49 9.78
C LEU A 18 -17.75 -65.97 8.43
N ILE A 19 -18.87 -66.50 7.93
CA ILE A 19 -19.50 -66.01 6.69
C ILE A 19 -20.04 -64.59 6.89
N TRP A 20 -20.66 -64.29 8.04
CA TRP A 20 -21.13 -62.94 8.36
C TRP A 20 -19.98 -61.95 8.49
N VAL A 21 -18.91 -62.31 9.19
CA VAL A 21 -17.71 -61.45 9.34
C VAL A 21 -17.01 -61.23 8.00
N ALA A 22 -16.87 -62.27 7.18
CA ALA A 22 -16.34 -62.15 5.83
C ALA A 22 -17.24 -61.26 4.95
N GLY A 23 -18.55 -61.40 5.05
CA GLY A 23 -19.53 -60.55 4.37
C GLY A 23 -19.41 -59.08 4.77
N ILE A 24 -19.22 -58.79 6.07
CA ILE A 24 -19.00 -57.43 6.57
C ILE A 24 -17.67 -56.88 6.06
N ILE A 25 -16.58 -57.66 6.07
CA ILE A 25 -15.28 -57.21 5.56
C ILE A 25 -15.36 -56.90 4.07
N VAL A 26 -16.02 -57.75 3.28
CA VAL A 26 -16.23 -57.51 1.85
C VAL A 26 -17.10 -56.28 1.61
N ALA A 27 -18.17 -56.09 2.40
CA ALA A 27 -19.02 -54.91 2.29
C ALA A 27 -18.26 -53.62 2.66
N VAL A 28 -17.49 -53.62 3.75
CA VAL A 28 -16.66 -52.48 4.16
C VAL A 28 -15.57 -52.20 3.13
N GLY A 29 -14.93 -53.23 2.58
CA GLY A 29 -13.94 -53.10 1.52
C GLY A 29 -14.55 -52.56 0.23
N ALA A 30 -15.74 -53.01 -0.15
CA ALA A 30 -16.45 -52.52 -1.32
C ALA A 30 -16.91 -51.06 -1.16
N VAL A 31 -17.43 -50.69 0.02
CA VAL A 31 -17.79 -49.31 0.34
C VAL A 31 -16.55 -48.41 0.39
N GLY A 32 -15.47 -48.87 1.03
CA GLY A 32 -14.19 -48.16 1.08
C GLY A 32 -13.56 -47.97 -0.31
N GLY A 33 -13.60 -49.01 -1.15
CA GLY A 33 -13.12 -48.96 -2.54
C GLY A 33 -13.97 -48.04 -3.41
N ALA A 34 -15.30 -48.05 -3.25
CA ALA A 34 -16.20 -47.14 -3.94
C ALA A 34 -16.00 -45.68 -3.51
N LEU A 35 -15.82 -45.42 -2.21
CA LEU A 35 -15.49 -44.09 -1.68
C LEU A 35 -14.12 -43.61 -2.17
N TYR A 36 -13.12 -44.48 -2.19
CA TYR A 36 -11.79 -44.17 -2.73
C TYR A 36 -11.88 -43.82 -4.22
N ALA A 37 -12.57 -44.64 -5.01
CA ALA A 37 -12.75 -44.41 -6.44
C ALA A 37 -13.58 -43.17 -6.76
N ALA A 38 -14.51 -42.77 -5.88
CA ALA A 38 -15.36 -41.60 -6.08
C ALA A 38 -14.75 -40.28 -5.57
N LEU A 39 -13.93 -40.32 -4.50
CA LEU A 39 -13.43 -39.13 -3.82
C LEU A 39 -11.97 -38.79 -4.17
N VAL A 40 -11.14 -39.78 -4.52
CA VAL A 40 -9.71 -39.55 -4.77
C VAL A 40 -9.44 -38.94 -6.14
N PRO A 41 -10.09 -39.38 -7.24
CA PRO A 41 -9.93 -38.72 -8.54
C PRO A 41 -10.43 -37.27 -8.46
N GLY A 42 -9.52 -36.32 -8.70
CA GLY A 42 -9.84 -34.91 -8.69
C GLY A 42 -9.72 -34.19 -7.35
N LEU A 43 -9.30 -34.90 -6.28
CA LEU A 43 -9.06 -34.28 -4.96
C LEU A 43 -7.96 -33.19 -4.99
N SER A 44 -7.09 -33.22 -6.00
CA SER A 44 -6.05 -32.20 -6.25
C SER A 44 -6.47 -31.11 -7.25
N ILE A 45 -7.70 -31.16 -7.77
CA ILE A 45 -8.20 -30.14 -8.70
C ILE A 45 -8.54 -28.88 -7.92
N ALA A 46 -7.88 -27.78 -8.27
CA ALA A 46 -8.13 -26.46 -7.69
C ALA A 46 -9.43 -25.88 -8.26
N HIS A 47 -10.57 -26.25 -7.69
CA HIS A 47 -11.84 -25.60 -7.98
C HIS A 47 -11.85 -24.17 -7.42
N GLN A 48 -12.48 -23.24 -8.13
CA GLN A 48 -12.63 -21.86 -7.66
C GLN A 48 -13.53 -21.75 -6.42
N GLU A 49 -14.43 -22.71 -6.21
CA GLU A 49 -15.32 -22.80 -5.06
C GLU A 49 -15.38 -24.25 -4.56
N PRO A 50 -15.42 -24.47 -3.23
CA PRO A 50 -15.56 -25.81 -2.67
C PRO A 50 -16.92 -26.44 -3.03
N PRO A 51 -16.97 -27.74 -3.35
CA PRO A 51 -18.22 -28.45 -3.54
C PRO A 51 -19.13 -28.36 -2.31
N THR A 52 -20.44 -28.29 -2.51
CA THR A 52 -21.42 -28.14 -1.42
C THR A 52 -21.27 -29.20 -0.32
N ALA A 53 -20.97 -30.46 -0.68
CA ALA A 53 -20.76 -31.53 0.29
C ALA A 53 -19.53 -31.27 1.19
N GLU A 54 -18.45 -30.72 0.63
CA GLU A 54 -17.26 -30.33 1.38
C GLU A 54 -17.58 -29.19 2.35
N VAL A 55 -18.29 -28.16 1.88
CA VAL A 55 -18.72 -27.03 2.72
C VAL A 55 -19.59 -27.51 3.89
N VAL A 56 -20.54 -28.40 3.64
CA VAL A 56 -21.43 -28.94 4.69
C VAL A 56 -20.65 -29.72 5.74
N ILE A 57 -19.76 -30.63 5.31
CA ILE A 57 -18.96 -31.45 6.22
C ILE A 57 -17.98 -30.56 7.01
N ALA A 58 -17.29 -29.64 6.34
CA ALA A 58 -16.34 -28.73 6.96
C ALA A 58 -17.01 -27.79 7.97
N THR A 59 -18.19 -27.24 7.63
CA THR A 59 -18.96 -26.37 8.53
C THR A 59 -19.45 -27.15 9.74
N TRP A 60 -19.94 -28.38 9.56
CA TRP A 60 -20.34 -29.22 10.68
C TRP A 60 -19.16 -29.53 11.62
N LEU A 61 -18.00 -29.93 11.07
CA LEU A 61 -16.78 -30.16 11.84
C LEU A 61 -16.31 -28.91 12.58
N LEU A 62 -16.37 -27.75 11.92
CA LEU A 62 -16.02 -26.46 12.52
C LEU A 62 -16.86 -26.19 13.76
N HIS A 63 -18.19 -26.31 13.65
CA HIS A 63 -19.08 -26.14 14.78
C HIS A 63 -18.79 -27.17 15.89
N GLN A 64 -18.58 -28.45 15.56
CA GLN A 64 -18.28 -29.48 16.57
C GLN A 64 -16.92 -29.26 17.27
N SER A 65 -15.99 -28.55 16.65
CA SER A 65 -14.67 -28.29 17.21
C SER A 65 -14.66 -27.30 18.37
N VAL A 66 -15.73 -26.51 18.56
CA VAL A 66 -15.79 -25.48 19.60
C VAL A 66 -16.28 -26.10 20.93
N PRO A 67 -15.50 -25.99 22.03
CA PRO A 67 -15.89 -26.53 23.33
C PRO A 67 -17.23 -25.98 23.81
N ALA A 68 -18.07 -26.82 24.42
CA ALA A 68 -19.41 -26.44 24.88
C ALA A 68 -19.40 -25.22 25.83
N GLN A 69 -18.38 -25.11 26.69
CA GLN A 69 -18.19 -23.97 27.59
C GLN A 69 -17.96 -22.65 26.82
N ALA A 70 -17.19 -22.70 25.73
CA ALA A 70 -16.93 -21.53 24.89
C ALA A 70 -18.18 -21.12 24.11
N LYS A 71 -18.93 -22.08 23.56
CA LYS A 71 -20.20 -21.82 22.85
C LYS A 71 -21.23 -21.12 23.73
N ASN A 72 -21.30 -21.51 25.01
CA ASN A 72 -22.26 -20.98 25.97
C ASN A 72 -21.85 -19.62 26.58
N ALA A 73 -20.69 -19.08 26.21
CA ALA A 73 -20.28 -17.76 26.68
C ALA A 73 -21.18 -16.67 26.09
N ILE A 74 -21.63 -15.76 26.97
CA ILE A 74 -22.52 -14.66 26.61
C ILE A 74 -21.69 -13.38 26.50
N ASN A 75 -21.90 -12.63 25.41
CA ASN A 75 -21.27 -11.34 25.25
C ASN A 75 -21.82 -10.33 26.28
N PRO A 76 -20.98 -9.79 27.19
CA PRO A 76 -21.42 -8.82 28.19
C PRO A 76 -21.54 -7.39 27.63
N LEU A 77 -21.05 -7.13 26.41
CA LEU A 77 -20.97 -5.79 25.81
C LEU A 77 -22.08 -5.59 24.79
N LYS A 78 -22.89 -4.55 24.98
CA LYS A 78 -24.06 -4.27 24.12
C LYS A 78 -24.30 -2.77 23.89
N ASP A 79 -23.49 -1.90 24.48
CA ASP A 79 -23.68 -0.46 24.33
C ASP A 79 -23.11 0.06 22.99
N LEU A 80 -23.55 1.26 22.60
CA LEU A 80 -23.13 1.88 21.34
C LEU A 80 -21.64 2.21 21.32
N ALA A 81 -21.00 2.41 22.47
CA ALA A 81 -19.58 2.73 22.55
C ALA A 81 -18.72 1.48 22.27
N ASP A 82 -19.10 0.32 22.80
CA ASP A 82 -18.47 -0.97 22.55
C ASP A 82 -18.69 -1.42 21.10
N ILE A 83 -19.87 -1.18 20.53
CA ILE A 83 -20.12 -1.42 19.09
C ILE A 83 -19.24 -0.50 18.22
N ALA A 84 -19.08 0.78 18.59
CA ALA A 84 -18.21 1.71 17.86
C ALA A 84 -16.73 1.33 17.97
N ALA A 85 -16.26 0.89 19.15
CA ALA A 85 -14.90 0.37 19.32
C ALA A 85 -14.69 -0.92 18.51
N GLY A 86 -15.69 -1.80 18.49
CA GLY A 86 -15.72 -3.01 17.68
C GLY A 86 -15.66 -2.72 16.17
N ARG A 87 -16.35 -1.68 15.70
CA ARG A 87 -16.25 -1.21 14.30
C ARG A 87 -14.82 -0.85 13.96
N ASP A 88 -14.17 -0.04 14.78
CA ASP A 88 -12.83 0.47 14.47
C ASP A 88 -11.82 -0.68 14.42
N LEU A 89 -11.92 -1.65 15.34
CA LEU A 89 -11.16 -2.90 15.30
C LEU A 89 -11.48 -3.75 14.06
N TYR A 90 -12.76 -3.83 13.66
CA TYR A 90 -13.17 -4.58 12.47
C TYR A 90 -12.57 -3.99 11.20
N ARG A 91 -12.52 -2.66 11.07
CA ARG A 91 -11.87 -1.99 9.93
C ARG A 91 -10.40 -2.31 9.84
N GLU A 92 -9.73 -2.33 10.99
CA GLU A 92 -8.29 -2.60 11.08
C GLU A 92 -7.94 -4.07 10.79
N LYS A 93 -8.79 -5.02 11.21
CA LYS A 93 -8.43 -6.45 11.26
C LYS A 93 -9.24 -7.37 10.33
N CYS A 94 -10.49 -7.02 10.04
CA CYS A 94 -11.45 -7.93 9.42
C CYS A 94 -11.96 -7.44 8.05
N GLU A 95 -12.09 -6.13 7.86
CA GLU A 95 -12.71 -5.50 6.69
C GLU A 95 -12.02 -5.88 5.38
N THR A 96 -10.70 -6.00 5.38
CA THR A 96 -9.92 -6.36 4.18
C THR A 96 -10.36 -7.69 3.56
N CYS A 97 -10.85 -8.64 4.36
CA CYS A 97 -11.37 -9.91 3.88
C CYS A 97 -12.90 -9.92 3.85
N HIS A 98 -13.55 -9.40 4.90
CA HIS A 98 -14.99 -9.51 5.09
C HIS A 98 -15.81 -8.34 4.54
N ALA A 99 -15.17 -7.35 3.89
CA ALA A 99 -15.76 -6.10 3.41
C ALA A 99 -16.34 -5.21 4.53
N TYR A 100 -16.51 -3.91 4.25
CA TYR A 100 -17.00 -2.95 5.23
C TYR A 100 -18.44 -3.28 5.69
N ASP A 101 -19.24 -3.86 4.79
CA ASP A 101 -20.63 -4.26 5.01
C ASP A 101 -20.75 -5.70 5.54
N GLY A 102 -19.64 -6.39 5.80
CA GLY A 102 -19.65 -7.80 6.18
C GLY A 102 -20.01 -8.76 5.05
N GLY A 103 -20.04 -8.31 3.78
CA GLY A 103 -20.45 -9.12 2.64
C GLY A 103 -19.39 -10.06 2.09
N GLY A 104 -18.13 -9.95 2.52
CA GLY A 104 -17.01 -10.79 2.03
C GLY A 104 -16.55 -10.47 0.61
N LYS A 105 -17.13 -9.46 -0.04
CA LYS A 105 -16.84 -9.07 -1.43
C LYS A 105 -15.67 -8.09 -1.50
N THR A 106 -14.47 -8.59 -1.25
CA THR A 106 -13.22 -7.84 -1.38
C THR A 106 -12.31 -8.52 -2.39
N THR A 107 -11.34 -7.79 -2.97
CA THR A 107 -10.34 -8.38 -3.87
C THR A 107 -9.52 -9.46 -3.16
N ILE A 108 -9.18 -9.26 -1.88
CA ILE A 108 -8.44 -10.22 -1.07
C ILE A 108 -9.33 -11.39 -0.67
N GLY A 109 -10.53 -11.15 -0.16
CA GLY A 109 -11.49 -12.18 0.22
C GLY A 109 -11.90 -13.08 -0.95
N ALA A 110 -12.10 -12.51 -2.14
CA ALA A 110 -12.42 -13.27 -3.35
C ALA A 110 -11.30 -14.24 -3.77
N GLY A 111 -10.04 -13.95 -3.41
CA GLY A 111 -8.87 -14.78 -3.67
C GLY A 111 -8.57 -15.85 -2.61
N GLN A 112 -9.33 -15.93 -1.52
CA GLN A 112 -9.15 -16.94 -0.48
C GLN A 112 -9.92 -18.24 -0.78
N TYR A 113 -9.39 -19.36 -0.31
CA TYR A 113 -10.05 -20.67 -0.34
C TYR A 113 -10.03 -21.32 1.06
N PRO A 114 -11.21 -21.61 1.66
CA PRO A 114 -12.53 -21.15 1.23
C PRO A 114 -12.66 -19.62 1.34
N ARG A 115 -13.60 -19.03 0.57
CA ARG A 115 -13.89 -17.59 0.64
C ARG A 115 -14.41 -17.21 2.03
N PRO A 116 -14.11 -15.99 2.51
CA PRO A 116 -14.66 -15.52 3.77
C PRO A 116 -16.20 -15.48 3.67
N PRO A 117 -16.92 -16.04 4.66
CA PRO A 117 -18.37 -15.99 4.65
C PRO A 117 -18.85 -14.55 4.79
N ALA A 118 -20.03 -14.28 4.23
CA ALA A 118 -20.76 -13.06 4.53
C ALA A 118 -21.16 -13.08 6.01
N LEU A 119 -20.54 -12.23 6.81
CA LEU A 119 -20.76 -12.14 8.26
C LEU A 119 -22.17 -11.64 8.60
N ARG A 120 -22.80 -10.91 7.67
CA ARG A 120 -24.21 -10.49 7.76
C ARG A 120 -25.22 -11.57 7.35
N SER A 121 -24.76 -12.75 6.91
CA SER A 121 -25.66 -13.84 6.52
C SER A 121 -26.44 -14.38 7.72
N PHE A 122 -27.64 -14.90 7.47
CA PHE A 122 -28.46 -15.53 8.49
C PHE A 122 -27.70 -16.63 9.26
N ALA A 123 -26.90 -17.44 8.55
CA ALA A 123 -26.11 -18.50 9.15
C ALA A 123 -25.13 -17.97 10.22
N ILE A 124 -24.35 -16.93 9.91
CA ILE A 124 -23.40 -16.34 10.87
C ILE A 124 -24.12 -15.58 11.99
N GLN A 125 -25.25 -14.95 11.67
CA GLN A 125 -26.06 -14.25 12.67
C GLN A 125 -26.75 -15.21 13.65
N ALA A 126 -27.00 -16.46 13.24
CA ALA A 126 -27.55 -17.51 14.12
C ALA A 126 -26.49 -18.24 14.96
N THR A 127 -25.20 -18.14 14.62
CA THR A 127 -24.09 -18.72 15.42
C THR A 127 -24.07 -18.09 16.81
N PRO A 128 -23.88 -18.83 17.92
CA PRO A 128 -23.76 -18.24 19.26
C PRO A 128 -22.60 -17.23 19.41
N ASP A 129 -22.77 -16.21 20.25
CA ASP A 129 -21.75 -15.17 20.48
C ASP A 129 -20.41 -15.74 20.95
N GLY A 130 -20.44 -16.68 21.91
CA GLY A 130 -19.23 -17.34 22.41
C GLY A 130 -18.51 -18.17 21.36
N GLU A 131 -19.24 -18.67 20.37
CA GLU A 131 -18.65 -19.39 19.23
C GLU A 131 -17.98 -18.42 18.24
N LEU A 132 -18.60 -17.27 17.94
CA LEU A 132 -17.93 -16.21 17.17
C LEU A 132 -16.66 -15.71 17.88
N PHE A 133 -16.73 -15.48 19.19
CA PHE A 133 -15.59 -15.10 20.01
C PHE A 133 -14.45 -16.13 19.89
N TYR A 134 -14.79 -17.42 19.98
CA TYR A 134 -13.82 -18.50 19.89
C TYR A 134 -13.11 -18.52 18.53
N HIS A 135 -13.84 -18.34 17.43
CA HIS A 135 -13.25 -18.29 16.09
C HIS A 135 -12.38 -17.05 15.87
N ILE A 136 -12.79 -15.88 16.35
CA ILE A 136 -11.98 -14.65 16.24
C ILE A 136 -10.68 -14.80 17.02
N ARG A 137 -10.74 -15.36 18.23
CA ARG A 137 -9.56 -15.57 19.07
C ARG A 137 -8.55 -16.55 18.46
N ASN A 138 -9.04 -17.68 17.95
CA ASN A 138 -8.20 -18.81 17.57
C ASN A 138 -7.96 -18.92 16.05
N GLY A 139 -8.65 -18.11 15.25
CA GLY A 139 -8.69 -18.26 13.80
C GLY A 139 -9.42 -19.54 13.37
N ILE A 140 -9.38 -19.81 12.07
CA ILE A 140 -9.94 -21.05 11.51
C ILE A 140 -8.86 -21.73 10.69
N ARG A 141 -8.44 -22.92 11.16
CA ARG A 141 -7.40 -23.72 10.53
C ARG A 141 -7.76 -24.05 9.07
N ASN A 142 -6.76 -24.04 8.20
CA ASN A 142 -6.88 -24.28 6.75
C ASN A 142 -7.77 -23.25 6.02
N THR A 143 -7.83 -22.03 6.54
CA THR A 143 -8.50 -20.89 5.88
C THR A 143 -7.63 -19.64 5.98
N GLY A 144 -8.02 -18.56 5.29
CA GLY A 144 -7.38 -17.25 5.43
C GLY A 144 -7.69 -16.51 6.74
N MET A 145 -8.48 -17.08 7.66
CA MET A 145 -8.88 -16.41 8.92
C MET A 145 -7.83 -16.61 10.03
N PRO A 146 -7.07 -15.55 10.41
CA PRO A 146 -6.01 -15.65 11.40
C PRO A 146 -6.55 -15.66 12.84
N ALA A 147 -5.69 -16.08 13.77
CA ALA A 147 -5.92 -15.93 15.21
C ALA A 147 -5.55 -14.52 15.68
N TRP A 148 -6.36 -13.92 16.55
CA TRP A 148 -6.12 -12.60 17.10
C TRP A 148 -5.76 -12.66 18.59
N ASN A 149 -4.54 -12.23 18.92
CA ASN A 149 -4.10 -12.07 20.30
C ASN A 149 -4.57 -10.71 20.86
N LEU A 150 -5.87 -10.58 21.12
CA LEU A 150 -6.49 -9.37 21.66
C LEU A 150 -7.03 -9.62 23.08
N PRO A 151 -7.12 -8.58 23.93
CA PRO A 151 -7.87 -8.64 25.18
C PRO A 151 -9.32 -9.08 24.94
N ASP A 152 -9.88 -9.91 25.81
CA ASP A 152 -11.23 -10.48 25.67
C ASP A 152 -12.29 -9.40 25.39
N ARG A 153 -12.17 -8.24 26.05
CA ARG A 153 -13.07 -7.11 25.82
C ARG A 153 -13.11 -6.69 24.34
N GLN A 154 -11.96 -6.62 23.67
CA GLN A 154 -11.89 -6.21 22.26
C GLN A 154 -12.49 -7.26 21.32
N ILE A 155 -12.32 -8.54 21.63
CA ILE A 155 -12.96 -9.62 20.87
C ILE A 155 -14.49 -9.57 21.07
N TRP A 156 -14.96 -9.32 22.29
CA TRP A 156 -16.39 -9.11 22.55
C TRP A 156 -16.95 -7.86 21.85
N GLN A 157 -16.17 -6.78 21.74
CA GLN A 157 -16.53 -5.61 20.94
C GLN A 157 -16.65 -5.96 19.45
N LEU A 158 -15.72 -6.75 18.90
CA LEU A 158 -15.82 -7.27 17.53
C LEU A 158 -17.08 -8.11 17.31
N VAL A 159 -17.40 -9.02 18.24
CA VAL A 159 -18.65 -9.81 18.20
C VAL A 159 -19.88 -8.89 18.21
N SER A 160 -19.89 -7.88 19.08
CA SER A 160 -20.97 -6.87 19.15
C SER A 160 -21.16 -6.13 17.83
N TYR A 161 -20.05 -5.75 17.18
CA TYR A 161 -20.11 -5.10 15.87
C TYR A 161 -20.54 -6.05 14.75
N ILE A 162 -20.09 -7.31 14.76
CA ILE A 162 -20.53 -8.34 13.78
C ILE A 162 -22.05 -8.54 13.83
N ARG A 163 -22.65 -8.49 15.03
CA ARG A 163 -24.12 -8.52 15.19
C ARG A 163 -24.83 -7.30 14.61
N HIS A 164 -24.13 -6.18 14.52
CA HIS A 164 -24.65 -4.93 13.98
C HIS A 164 -24.48 -4.84 12.44
N LEU A 165 -23.69 -5.72 11.82
CA LEU A 165 -23.44 -5.71 10.36
C LEU A 165 -24.71 -5.83 9.48
N PRO A 166 -25.76 -6.60 9.84
CA PRO A 166 -27.02 -6.59 9.07
C PRO A 166 -27.67 -5.21 9.04
N GLU A 167 -27.65 -4.46 10.15
CA GLU A 167 -28.17 -3.10 10.22
C GLU A 167 -27.31 -2.16 9.37
N VAL A 168 -25.98 -2.23 9.51
CA VAL A 168 -25.03 -1.50 8.66
C VAL A 168 -25.32 -1.75 7.18
N ALA A 169 -25.50 -3.01 6.78
CA ALA A 169 -25.80 -3.40 5.40
C ALA A 169 -27.23 -3.04 4.94
N SER A 170 -28.17 -2.83 5.86
CA SER A 170 -29.54 -2.37 5.57
C SER A 170 -29.67 -0.84 5.47
N LEU A 171 -28.68 -0.11 5.99
CA LEU A 171 -28.51 1.33 5.77
C LEU A 171 -27.83 1.59 4.40
N VAL A 172 -27.19 0.56 3.82
CA VAL A 172 -26.49 0.63 2.53
C VAL A 172 -27.42 0.72 1.31
N PRO A 173 -28.65 0.18 1.19
CA PRO A 173 -29.48 0.42 0.02
C PRO A 173 -29.98 1.87 -0.06
N ALA A 174 -30.12 2.57 1.08
CA ALA A 174 -30.44 3.99 1.10
C ALA A 174 -29.20 4.88 0.84
N ALA A 175 -28.00 4.43 1.21
CA ALA A 175 -26.75 5.14 0.94
C ALA A 175 -26.17 4.85 -0.47
N ALA A 176 -26.29 3.62 -0.97
CA ALA A 176 -25.82 3.19 -2.29
C ALA A 176 -26.82 3.47 -3.42
N ALA A 177 -28.10 3.72 -3.12
CA ALA A 177 -29.01 4.36 -4.08
C ALA A 177 -28.93 5.89 -4.03
N ALA A 178 -28.32 6.47 -2.99
CA ALA A 178 -27.91 7.87 -3.01
C ALA A 178 -26.64 8.10 -3.85
N ASP A 179 -25.95 7.05 -4.31
CA ASP A 179 -24.86 7.13 -5.30
C ASP A 179 -25.36 7.19 -6.77
N ALA A 180 -26.66 7.43 -6.98
CA ALA A 180 -27.18 8.05 -8.20
C ALA A 180 -27.60 9.52 -7.97
N SER A 181 -27.29 10.08 -6.80
CA SER A 181 -27.16 11.53 -6.65
C SER A 181 -25.81 11.91 -7.28
N PRO A 182 -25.67 13.13 -7.84
CA PRO A 182 -24.34 13.65 -8.14
C PRO A 182 -23.46 13.48 -6.88
N PRO A 183 -22.14 13.21 -7.02
CA PRO A 183 -21.23 13.15 -5.88
C PRO A 183 -21.56 14.33 -4.96
N PRO A 184 -21.64 14.12 -3.62
CA PRO A 184 -22.02 15.18 -2.71
C PRO A 184 -21.23 16.42 -3.10
N ASP A 185 -21.92 17.54 -3.31
CA ASP A 185 -21.27 18.78 -3.69
C ASP A 185 -20.28 19.13 -2.59
N HIS A 186 -19.02 18.74 -2.78
CA HIS A 186 -17.88 19.04 -1.91
C HIS A 186 -17.62 20.56 -1.90
N GLY A 187 -18.34 21.29 -2.76
CA GLY A 187 -18.26 22.71 -2.98
C GLY A 187 -16.94 23.04 -3.64
N ARG A 188 -16.49 24.26 -3.39
CA ARG A 188 -15.25 24.80 -3.93
C ARG A 188 -14.07 24.47 -3.02
N TYR A 189 -12.88 24.61 -3.59
CA TYR A 189 -11.65 24.66 -2.82
C TYR A 189 -11.62 25.98 -2.01
N VAL A 190 -11.34 25.88 -0.72
CA VAL A 190 -11.33 27.01 0.23
C VAL A 190 -9.95 27.28 0.83
N GLY A 191 -8.98 26.42 0.53
CA GLY A 191 -7.61 26.52 1.00
C GLY A 191 -7.40 26.07 2.45
N SER A 192 -6.18 25.65 2.75
CA SER A 192 -5.74 25.07 4.02
C SER A 192 -5.96 26.00 5.23
N LEU A 193 -5.98 27.33 5.01
CA LEU A 193 -6.25 28.29 6.08
C LEU A 193 -7.67 28.14 6.66
N ALA A 194 -8.66 27.75 5.85
CA ALA A 194 -10.02 27.49 6.30
C ALA A 194 -10.09 26.28 7.25
N CYS A 195 -9.16 25.33 7.12
CA CYS A 195 -9.09 24.15 7.96
C CYS A 195 -8.49 24.44 9.35
N LYS A 196 -7.64 25.48 9.47
CA LYS A 196 -6.84 25.78 10.67
C LYS A 196 -7.68 25.93 11.93
N GLY A 197 -8.84 26.60 11.86
CA GLY A 197 -9.66 26.90 13.03
C GLY A 197 -10.20 25.67 13.77
N CYS A 198 -10.50 24.59 13.04
CA CYS A 198 -11.00 23.34 13.62
C CYS A 198 -9.91 22.26 13.77
N HIS A 199 -8.82 22.36 13.00
CA HIS A 199 -7.74 21.37 12.93
C HIS A 199 -6.38 21.98 13.28
N GLU A 200 -6.32 22.75 14.36
CA GLU A 200 -5.13 23.54 14.72
C GLU A 200 -3.86 22.69 14.86
N GLU A 201 -3.93 21.57 15.57
CA GLU A 201 -2.78 20.68 15.78
C GLU A 201 -2.26 20.07 14.47
N VAL A 202 -3.17 19.61 13.61
CA VAL A 202 -2.83 19.03 12.31
C VAL A 202 -2.23 20.11 11.42
N TYR A 203 -2.84 21.29 11.37
CA TYR A 203 -2.34 22.43 10.60
C TYR A 203 -0.95 22.86 11.07
N ALA A 204 -0.72 22.96 12.39
CA ALA A 204 0.55 23.37 12.98
C ALA A 204 1.70 22.40 12.68
N ARG A 205 1.39 21.12 12.49
CA ARG A 205 2.36 20.11 12.03
C ARG A 205 2.55 20.19 10.51
N TRP A 206 1.46 20.25 9.75
CA TRP A 206 1.49 20.22 8.28
C TRP A 206 2.22 21.44 7.71
N ILE A 207 1.98 22.64 8.27
CA ILE A 207 2.56 23.89 7.77
C ILE A 207 4.10 23.93 7.88
N LYS A 208 4.71 23.04 8.68
CA LYS A 208 6.17 22.90 8.81
C LYS A 208 6.76 21.90 7.80
N THR A 209 5.90 21.15 7.12
CA THR A 209 6.34 20.14 6.15
C THR A 209 6.87 20.79 4.88
N ARG A 210 7.66 20.03 4.11
CA ARG A 210 8.06 20.46 2.77
C ARG A 210 6.89 20.47 1.79
N MET A 211 5.84 19.68 2.02
CA MET A 211 4.63 19.70 1.19
C MET A 211 3.95 21.07 1.24
N ALA A 212 3.87 21.68 2.43
CA ALA A 212 3.33 23.02 2.64
C ALA A 212 4.28 24.17 2.22
N ASN A 213 5.54 23.85 1.86
CA ASN A 213 6.59 24.84 1.60
C ASN A 213 7.45 24.49 0.38
N VAL A 214 6.92 23.73 -0.57
CA VAL A 214 7.64 23.31 -1.78
C VAL A 214 7.75 24.45 -2.79
N VAL A 215 6.77 25.35 -2.83
CA VAL A 215 6.70 26.56 -3.64
C VAL A 215 6.56 27.78 -2.72
N ARG A 216 7.48 28.73 -2.85
CA ARG A 216 7.52 29.91 -1.98
C ARG A 216 7.70 31.18 -2.82
N ASP A 217 6.89 32.20 -2.54
CA ASP A 217 7.10 33.55 -3.07
C ASP A 217 8.16 34.26 -2.20
N PRO A 218 9.33 34.63 -2.73
CA PRO A 218 10.40 35.27 -1.95
C PRO A 218 10.09 36.72 -1.52
N ARG A 219 8.99 37.31 -2.01
CA ARG A 219 8.49 38.62 -1.55
C ARG A 219 7.71 38.49 -0.25
N GLU A 220 6.97 37.40 -0.08
CA GLU A 220 6.27 37.05 1.16
C GLU A 220 7.18 36.31 2.14
N HIS A 221 8.14 35.55 1.61
CA HIS A 221 9.08 34.72 2.37
C HIS A 221 10.52 35.00 1.95
N PRO A 222 11.13 36.11 2.41
CA PRO A 222 12.49 36.49 2.03
C PRO A 222 13.56 35.43 2.28
N ASP A 223 13.32 34.54 3.26
CA ASP A 223 14.15 33.40 3.64
C ASP A 223 14.05 32.20 2.67
N ALA A 224 13.13 32.23 1.71
CA ALA A 224 12.92 31.14 0.76
C ALA A 224 14.10 30.93 -0.21
N ILE A 225 14.87 31.98 -0.51
CA ILE A 225 16.10 31.89 -1.31
C ILE A 225 17.25 31.53 -0.35
N ILE A 226 17.72 30.28 -0.41
CA ILE A 226 18.78 29.75 0.45
C ILE A 226 20.15 30.41 0.17
N PRO A 227 20.62 30.52 -1.10
CA PRO A 227 21.92 31.13 -1.36
C PRO A 227 21.90 32.64 -1.21
N ASP A 228 23.05 33.20 -0.84
CA ASP A 228 23.28 34.64 -0.93
C ASP A 228 23.45 35.05 -2.41
N ILE A 229 22.35 35.50 -3.02
CA ILE A 229 22.29 35.93 -4.42
C ILE A 229 22.93 37.31 -4.65
N THR A 230 23.46 37.97 -3.61
CA THR A 230 24.28 39.18 -3.80
C THR A 230 25.69 38.83 -4.26
N LYS A 231 26.12 37.58 -4.07
CA LYS A 231 27.41 37.08 -4.54
C LYS A 231 27.34 36.72 -6.03
N PRO A 232 28.46 36.88 -6.77
CA PRO A 232 28.50 36.51 -8.19
C PRO A 232 28.08 35.05 -8.42
N ASN A 233 27.13 34.85 -9.32
CA ASN A 233 26.73 33.54 -9.81
C ASN A 233 27.39 33.28 -11.17
N PRO A 234 28.30 32.30 -11.29
CA PRO A 234 29.01 32.04 -12.54
C PRO A 234 28.14 31.38 -13.63
N VAL A 235 26.92 30.94 -13.31
CA VAL A 235 26.06 30.17 -14.21
C VAL A 235 25.08 31.07 -14.97
N PHE A 236 24.33 31.90 -14.25
CA PHE A 236 23.32 32.78 -14.81
C PHE A 236 23.10 33.97 -13.87
N ASN A 237 23.15 35.18 -14.43
CA ASN A 237 22.94 36.39 -13.65
C ASN A 237 21.43 36.70 -13.53
N PHE A 238 20.95 36.85 -12.30
CA PHE A 238 19.59 37.27 -11.99
C PHE A 238 19.56 37.95 -10.63
N THR A 239 18.53 38.75 -10.39
CA THR A 239 18.30 39.47 -9.14
C THR A 239 17.10 38.89 -8.39
N LYS A 240 16.90 39.30 -7.13
CA LYS A 240 15.72 38.89 -6.37
C LYS A 240 14.41 39.26 -7.09
N ASP A 241 14.39 40.39 -7.78
CA ASP A 241 13.21 40.91 -8.48
C ASP A 241 12.85 40.08 -9.71
N ASP A 242 13.78 39.30 -10.25
CA ASP A 242 13.52 38.33 -11.32
C ASP A 242 12.79 37.07 -10.82
N VAL A 243 12.79 36.82 -9.51
CA VAL A 243 12.25 35.59 -8.91
C VAL A 243 10.85 35.82 -8.38
N ALA A 244 9.87 35.27 -9.09
CA ALA A 244 8.48 35.23 -8.63
C ALA A 244 8.21 34.05 -7.70
N LEU A 245 8.81 32.88 -7.96
CA LEU A 245 8.65 31.67 -7.13
C LEU A 245 9.98 30.91 -6.98
N VAL A 246 10.15 30.26 -5.83
CA VAL A 246 11.25 29.32 -5.54
C VAL A 246 10.66 27.93 -5.31
N TYR A 247 11.15 26.92 -6.04
CA TYR A 247 10.73 25.52 -5.86
C TYR A 247 11.84 24.72 -5.20
N GLY A 248 11.47 23.99 -4.15
CA GLY A 248 12.34 23.05 -3.45
C GLY A 248 13.22 23.70 -2.38
N SER A 249 13.62 22.87 -1.42
CA SER A 249 14.43 23.29 -0.27
C SER A 249 15.29 22.16 0.31
N ARG A 250 15.24 20.95 -0.28
CA ARG A 250 15.93 19.75 0.25
C ARG A 250 17.24 19.51 -0.46
N TRP A 251 17.18 19.07 -1.71
CA TRP A 251 18.35 18.74 -2.51
C TRP A 251 18.77 19.90 -3.41
N LYS A 252 17.78 20.58 -3.98
CA LYS A 252 17.99 21.68 -4.91
C LYS A 252 16.90 22.73 -4.82
N GLN A 253 17.26 23.97 -5.15
CA GLN A 253 16.31 25.06 -5.40
C GLN A 253 16.32 25.46 -6.86
N ARG A 254 15.14 25.70 -7.41
CA ARG A 254 14.93 26.29 -8.74
C ARG A 254 14.15 27.58 -8.59
N TYR A 255 14.44 28.52 -9.48
CA TYR A 255 13.94 29.88 -9.43
C TYR A 255 13.11 30.12 -10.68
N PHE A 256 11.97 30.78 -10.52
CA PHE A 256 11.01 30.97 -11.60
C PHE A 256 10.64 32.43 -11.71
N LYS A 257 10.63 32.92 -12.94
CA LYS A 257 10.15 34.26 -13.27
C LYS A 257 8.72 34.19 -13.78
N LYS A 258 7.93 35.22 -13.51
CA LYS A 258 6.58 35.35 -14.07
C LYS A 258 6.65 36.03 -15.44
N ILE A 259 5.99 35.47 -16.45
CA ILE A 259 5.82 36.09 -17.78
C ILE A 259 4.35 35.95 -18.17
N GLY A 260 3.64 37.08 -18.25
CA GLY A 260 2.18 37.07 -18.33
C GLY A 260 1.58 36.39 -17.10
N ASP A 261 0.70 35.41 -17.34
CA ASP A 261 0.03 34.65 -16.28
C ASP A 261 0.71 33.31 -15.95
N ASP A 262 1.88 33.04 -16.51
CA ASP A 262 2.62 31.78 -16.30
C ASP A 262 3.99 32.01 -15.66
N TYR A 263 4.60 30.94 -15.18
CA TYR A 263 5.94 30.98 -14.61
C TYR A 263 6.90 30.14 -15.45
N PHE A 264 8.15 30.58 -15.50
CA PHE A 264 9.17 29.96 -16.32
C PHE A 264 10.46 29.80 -15.52
N PRO A 265 11.12 28.63 -15.60
CA PRO A 265 12.35 28.40 -14.87
C PRO A 265 13.47 29.33 -15.37
N LEU A 266 14.23 29.90 -14.45
CA LEU A 266 15.54 30.46 -14.77
C LEU A 266 16.49 29.30 -15.14
N PRO A 267 17.49 29.51 -16.02
CA PRO A 267 18.42 28.47 -16.47
C PRO A 267 19.49 28.11 -15.42
N VAL A 268 19.13 28.13 -14.14
CA VAL A 268 20.00 27.90 -13.00
C VAL A 268 19.26 27.21 -11.87
N GLN A 269 19.98 26.36 -11.14
CA GLN A 269 19.54 25.76 -9.89
C GLN A 269 20.66 25.81 -8.86
N TRP A 270 20.27 25.83 -7.59
CA TRP A 270 21.18 25.75 -6.45
C TRP A 270 21.20 24.34 -5.90
N ASP A 271 22.39 23.75 -5.75
CA ASP A 271 22.59 22.53 -4.98
C ASP A 271 22.67 22.88 -3.49
N VAL A 272 21.70 22.41 -2.72
CA VAL A 272 21.59 22.75 -1.29
C VAL A 272 22.67 22.06 -0.46
N TYR A 273 23.12 20.87 -0.86
CA TYR A 273 24.10 20.08 -0.11
C TYR A 273 25.51 20.58 -0.34
N HIS A 274 25.87 20.81 -1.61
CA HIS A 274 27.21 21.27 -1.97
C HIS A 274 27.36 22.78 -1.91
N GLN A 275 26.27 23.51 -1.74
CA GLN A 275 26.25 24.97 -1.73
C GLN A 275 26.87 25.56 -3.01
N THR A 276 26.47 25.03 -4.17
CA THR A 276 27.00 25.44 -5.47
C THR A 276 25.90 25.70 -6.49
N TRP A 277 26.19 26.61 -7.43
CA TRP A 277 25.33 26.90 -8.57
C TRP A 277 25.59 25.89 -9.69
N SER A 278 24.52 25.42 -10.34
CA SER A 278 24.61 24.59 -11.54
C SER A 278 23.59 25.02 -12.59
N LYS A 279 23.88 24.75 -13.86
CA LYS A 279 22.95 25.03 -14.96
C LYS A 279 21.70 24.18 -14.79
N TYR A 280 20.53 24.79 -14.91
CA TYR A 280 19.27 24.06 -14.96
C TYR A 280 18.67 24.10 -16.35
N PHE A 281 18.45 22.92 -16.92
CA PHE A 281 17.83 22.72 -18.21
C PHE A 281 17.21 21.33 -18.24
N VAL A 282 16.07 21.18 -18.90
CA VAL A 282 15.46 19.87 -19.15
C VAL A 282 15.77 19.46 -20.59
N PRO A 283 16.57 18.41 -20.82
CA PRO A 283 16.90 17.98 -22.17
C PRO A 283 15.67 17.46 -22.92
N ASN A 284 15.69 17.54 -24.26
CA ASN A 284 14.65 16.97 -25.14
C ASN A 284 14.72 15.43 -25.22
N THR A 285 15.38 14.79 -24.26
CA THR A 285 15.59 13.35 -24.19
C THR A 285 15.04 12.82 -22.87
N GLY A 286 14.59 11.57 -22.87
CA GLY A 286 14.09 10.88 -21.69
C GLY A 286 12.60 11.06 -21.47
N ASP A 287 12.17 12.24 -21.01
CA ASP A 287 10.75 12.51 -20.74
C ASP A 287 9.92 12.60 -22.03
N TRP A 288 8.79 11.89 -22.07
CA TRP A 288 7.95 11.77 -23.26
C TRP A 288 7.44 13.13 -23.79
N TRP A 289 7.21 14.08 -22.89
CA TRP A 289 6.75 15.43 -23.22
C TRP A 289 7.89 16.38 -23.57
N ALA A 290 9.14 16.06 -23.24
CA ALA A 290 10.25 17.01 -23.31
C ALA A 290 10.52 17.51 -24.73
N ALA A 291 10.35 16.67 -25.75
CA ALA A 291 10.50 17.08 -27.15
C ALA A 291 9.31 17.90 -27.69
N LEU A 292 8.18 17.90 -26.97
CA LEU A 292 6.95 18.62 -27.36
C LEU A 292 6.96 20.09 -26.93
N TYR A 293 7.94 20.48 -26.10
CA TYR A 293 8.21 21.86 -25.72
C TYR A 293 9.58 22.30 -26.23
N PRO A 294 9.74 23.55 -26.69
CA PRO A 294 11.05 24.07 -27.05
C PRO A 294 12.04 23.88 -25.90
N PRO A 295 13.33 23.59 -26.18
CA PRO A 295 14.32 23.34 -25.14
C PRO A 295 14.53 24.54 -24.23
N ASP A 296 14.36 25.76 -24.73
CA ASP A 296 14.48 26.99 -23.95
C ASP A 296 13.57 26.99 -22.71
N ASN A 297 14.18 27.22 -21.54
CA ASN A 297 13.48 27.28 -20.26
C ASN A 297 12.38 28.36 -20.25
N PHE A 298 12.56 29.48 -20.96
CA PHE A 298 11.54 30.53 -21.06
C PHE A 298 10.39 30.20 -22.02
N GLN A 299 10.41 29.00 -22.59
CA GLN A 299 9.34 28.44 -23.41
C GLN A 299 8.76 27.15 -22.80
N ARG A 300 9.13 26.86 -21.55
CA ARG A 300 8.64 25.73 -20.73
C ARG A 300 7.85 26.27 -19.53
N PRO A 301 6.55 26.57 -19.70
CA PRO A 301 5.73 27.07 -18.61
C PRO A 301 5.57 26.03 -17.50
N THR A 302 5.48 26.49 -16.25
CA THR A 302 5.26 25.62 -15.09
C THR A 302 3.84 25.06 -15.06
N GLY A 303 2.84 25.76 -15.63
CA GLY A 303 1.45 25.32 -15.61
C GLY A 303 1.28 23.87 -16.10
N PRO A 304 1.70 23.54 -17.33
CA PRO A 304 1.62 22.18 -17.84
C PRO A 304 2.59 21.18 -17.20
N LEU A 305 3.73 21.64 -16.69
CA LEU A 305 4.86 20.76 -16.35
C LEU A 305 5.05 20.54 -14.85
N CYS A 306 4.46 21.38 -14.00
CA CYS A 306 4.77 21.43 -12.57
C CYS A 306 3.55 21.74 -11.70
N ASP A 307 2.71 22.69 -12.09
CA ASP A 307 1.86 23.39 -11.11
C ASP A 307 0.70 22.54 -10.59
N GLY A 308 0.18 21.61 -11.38
CA GLY A 308 -0.86 20.69 -10.89
C GLY A 308 -0.39 19.78 -9.75
N CYS A 309 0.91 19.51 -9.63
CA CYS A 309 1.47 18.76 -8.50
C CYS A 309 1.92 19.65 -7.33
N HIS A 310 2.02 20.96 -7.54
CA HIS A 310 2.59 21.92 -6.57
C HIS A 310 1.59 23.01 -6.14
N SER A 311 0.30 22.74 -6.31
CA SER A 311 -0.78 23.64 -5.91
C SER A 311 -2.06 22.87 -5.60
N VAL A 312 -3.03 23.58 -5.02
CA VAL A 312 -4.42 23.13 -4.92
C VAL A 312 -5.21 23.79 -6.04
N ASN A 313 -5.92 22.95 -6.81
CA ASN A 313 -6.89 23.37 -7.81
C ASN A 313 -6.32 24.34 -8.86
N TYR A 314 -5.21 23.95 -9.51
CA TYR A 314 -4.69 24.68 -10.66
C TYR A 314 -5.69 24.65 -11.83
N ASP A 315 -6.21 25.81 -12.19
CA ASP A 315 -7.11 25.97 -13.33
C ASP A 315 -6.28 26.22 -14.60
N ILE A 316 -6.37 25.30 -15.56
CA ILE A 316 -5.54 25.34 -16.78
C ILE A 316 -5.89 26.49 -17.74
N LYS A 317 -7.07 27.11 -17.60
CA LYS A 317 -7.54 28.18 -18.49
C LYS A 317 -7.14 29.54 -17.96
N THR A 318 -7.38 29.76 -16.68
CA THR A 318 -7.09 31.02 -15.99
C THR A 318 -5.67 31.06 -15.42
N LYS A 319 -5.00 29.92 -15.31
CA LYS A 319 -3.66 29.75 -14.71
C LYS A 319 -3.60 30.21 -13.25
N THR A 320 -4.71 30.05 -12.56
CA THR A 320 -4.85 30.41 -11.14
C THR A 320 -4.89 29.15 -10.28
N VAL A 321 -4.57 29.33 -9.01
CA VAL A 321 -4.62 28.28 -7.98
C VAL A 321 -5.49 28.75 -6.83
N THR A 322 -6.08 27.81 -6.09
CA THR A 322 -6.69 28.16 -4.80
C THR A 322 -5.63 28.42 -3.75
N GLU A 323 -4.57 27.59 -3.71
CA GLU A 323 -3.36 27.87 -2.95
C GLU A 323 -2.14 27.27 -3.65
N TRP A 324 -0.98 27.91 -3.47
CA TRP A 324 0.30 27.30 -3.78
C TRP A 324 0.68 26.29 -2.70
N ASN A 325 1.49 25.29 -3.06
CA ASN A 325 1.91 24.14 -2.25
C ASN A 325 0.94 22.97 -2.28
N VAL A 326 1.37 21.85 -1.68
CA VAL A 326 0.53 20.67 -1.50
C VAL A 326 -0.32 20.88 -0.24
N GLY A 327 -1.44 21.55 -0.45
CA GLY A 327 -2.46 21.89 0.55
C GLY A 327 -3.28 20.73 1.08
N CYS A 328 -4.05 20.98 2.14
CA CYS A 328 -4.99 20.02 2.72
C CYS A 328 -5.89 19.41 1.64
N GLU A 329 -6.49 20.26 0.81
CA GLU A 329 -7.46 19.87 -0.21
C GLU A 329 -6.84 19.14 -1.41
N ARG A 330 -5.50 19.13 -1.55
CA ARG A 330 -4.83 18.27 -2.55
C ARG A 330 -4.96 16.79 -2.21
N CYS A 331 -5.09 16.47 -0.92
CA CYS A 331 -5.26 15.10 -0.40
C CYS A 331 -6.69 14.83 0.10
N HIS A 332 -7.46 15.87 0.42
CA HIS A 332 -8.79 15.78 1.01
C HIS A 332 -9.93 16.25 0.09
N GLY A 333 -9.60 16.68 -1.14
CA GLY A 333 -10.57 17.21 -2.09
C GLY A 333 -11.11 18.59 -1.66
N PRO A 334 -12.09 19.14 -2.39
CA PRO A 334 -12.72 20.41 -2.03
C PRO A 334 -13.35 20.36 -0.63
N GLY A 335 -13.16 21.42 0.17
CA GLY A 335 -13.54 21.46 1.58
C GLY A 335 -14.69 22.42 1.94
N GLU A 336 -15.22 23.21 1.00
CA GLU A 336 -16.26 24.22 1.31
C GLU A 336 -17.48 23.61 2.01
N ALA A 337 -17.98 22.47 1.51
CA ALA A 337 -19.13 21.80 2.11
C ALA A 337 -18.85 21.37 3.55
N HIS A 338 -17.62 20.91 3.81
CA HIS A 338 -17.17 20.50 5.14
C HIS A 338 -16.99 21.66 6.10
N VAL A 339 -16.42 22.77 5.64
CA VAL A 339 -16.31 24.01 6.43
C VAL A 339 -17.70 24.51 6.84
N ARG A 340 -18.68 24.45 5.94
CA ARG A 340 -20.08 24.84 6.24
C ARG A 340 -20.79 23.84 7.17
N LYS A 341 -20.55 22.54 6.99
CA LYS A 341 -21.18 21.47 7.75
C LYS A 341 -20.14 20.38 8.06
N PRO A 342 -19.48 20.41 9.23
CA PRO A 342 -18.34 19.55 9.54
C PRO A 342 -18.78 18.14 9.91
N VAL A 343 -19.31 17.40 8.94
CA VAL A 343 -19.68 15.98 9.04
C VAL A 343 -18.78 15.14 8.15
N ARG A 344 -18.72 13.85 8.46
CA ARG A 344 -17.73 12.92 7.90
C ARG A 344 -17.81 12.73 6.38
N GLU A 345 -18.97 12.99 5.80
CA GLU A 345 -19.34 12.73 4.42
C GLU A 345 -19.05 13.92 3.48
N THR A 346 -18.72 15.08 4.05
CA THR A 346 -18.58 16.34 3.29
C THR A 346 -17.15 16.63 2.83
N VAL A 347 -16.17 15.80 3.21
CA VAL A 347 -14.77 15.90 2.79
C VAL A 347 -14.20 14.50 2.56
N ALA A 348 -13.30 14.35 1.59
CA ALA A 348 -12.62 13.08 1.40
C ALA A 348 -11.64 12.82 2.56
N ASN A 349 -11.55 11.54 2.96
CA ASN A 349 -10.56 11.09 3.94
C ASN A 349 -9.84 9.87 3.38
N PRO A 350 -8.56 10.01 2.95
CA PRO A 350 -7.78 8.90 2.41
C PRO A 350 -7.69 7.67 3.31
N GLY A 351 -7.78 7.85 4.64
CA GLY A 351 -7.80 6.75 5.60
C GLY A 351 -9.10 5.93 5.62
N ARG A 352 -10.12 6.33 4.84
CA ARG A 352 -11.40 5.60 4.68
C ARG A 352 -11.59 5.03 3.28
N PHE A 353 -10.65 5.29 2.38
CA PHE A 353 -10.66 4.72 1.05
C PHE A 353 -10.17 3.28 1.08
N ASP A 354 -10.50 2.52 0.04
CA ASP A 354 -9.78 1.28 -0.23
C ASP A 354 -8.29 1.58 -0.49
N TYR A 355 -7.43 0.56 -0.34
CA TYR A 355 -5.98 0.75 -0.38
C TYR A 355 -5.47 1.29 -1.72
N VAL A 356 -6.18 1.09 -2.82
CA VAL A 356 -5.81 1.64 -4.14
C VAL A 356 -6.05 3.14 -4.13
N HIS A 357 -7.27 3.59 -3.85
CA HIS A 357 -7.60 5.02 -3.78
C HIS A 357 -6.80 5.77 -2.69
N ALA A 358 -6.58 5.11 -1.56
CA ALA A 358 -5.73 5.63 -0.49
C ALA A 358 -4.27 5.86 -0.97
N SER A 359 -3.74 4.95 -1.78
CA SER A 359 -2.40 5.10 -2.37
C SER A 359 -2.38 6.13 -3.51
N ASP A 360 -3.44 6.18 -4.32
CA ASP A 360 -3.62 7.12 -5.43
C ASP A 360 -3.55 8.58 -4.98
N THR A 361 -4.01 8.86 -3.74
CA THR A 361 -3.85 10.15 -3.07
C THR A 361 -2.39 10.64 -3.09
N CYS A 362 -1.41 9.74 -3.04
CA CYS A 362 0.02 10.05 -3.09
C CYS A 362 0.58 9.90 -4.51
N ILE A 363 0.15 8.85 -5.24
CA ILE A 363 0.63 8.50 -6.58
C ILE A 363 0.32 9.59 -7.60
N GLN A 364 -0.76 10.38 -7.43
CA GLN A 364 -1.08 11.52 -8.29
C GLN A 364 0.07 12.53 -8.49
N CYS A 365 1.03 12.56 -7.55
CA CYS A 365 2.22 13.42 -7.64
C CYS A 365 3.51 12.61 -7.52
N HIS A 366 3.56 11.55 -6.72
CA HIS A 366 4.75 10.72 -6.51
C HIS A 366 4.92 9.61 -7.56
N SER A 367 4.64 9.93 -8.82
CA SER A 367 4.80 9.01 -9.95
C SER A 367 5.31 9.70 -11.21
N GLN A 368 5.78 8.89 -12.15
CA GLN A 368 5.91 9.27 -13.55
C GLN A 368 4.78 8.60 -14.33
N GLY A 369 4.22 9.34 -15.27
CA GLY A 369 3.10 8.88 -16.08
C GLY A 369 2.69 9.89 -17.13
N GLN A 370 1.53 9.63 -17.71
CA GLN A 370 0.96 10.43 -18.78
C GLN A 370 -0.54 10.60 -18.57
N PRO A 371 -1.11 11.75 -18.94
CA PRO A 371 -2.56 11.90 -18.99
C PRO A 371 -3.19 10.84 -19.91
N LYS A 372 -4.35 10.32 -19.49
CA LYS A 372 -5.15 9.37 -20.28
C LYS A 372 -5.54 9.95 -21.64
N THR A 373 -5.91 11.21 -21.67
CA THR A 373 -6.18 11.98 -22.88
C THR A 373 -5.09 13.02 -23.08
N LYS A 374 -4.48 13.06 -24.26
CA LYS A 374 -3.45 14.02 -24.62
C LYS A 374 -3.47 14.31 -26.12
N PRO A 375 -3.25 15.57 -26.56
CA PRO A 375 -3.13 16.77 -25.73
C PRO A 375 -4.47 17.16 -25.08
N ILE A 376 -4.42 17.99 -24.04
CA ILE A 376 -5.60 18.57 -23.38
C ILE A 376 -5.61 20.06 -23.73
N GLU A 377 -6.66 20.52 -24.40
CA GLU A 377 -6.77 21.91 -24.89
C GLU A 377 -5.50 22.39 -25.63
N GLY A 378 -4.90 21.51 -26.46
CA GLY A 378 -3.72 21.82 -27.27
C GLY A 378 -2.38 21.86 -26.51
N LYS A 379 -2.34 21.45 -25.24
CA LYS A 379 -1.14 21.38 -24.41
C LYS A 379 -0.88 19.96 -23.89
N TYR A 380 0.39 19.65 -23.60
CA TYR A 380 0.81 18.38 -23.03
C TYR A 380 1.19 18.58 -21.56
N TYR A 381 0.53 17.83 -20.67
CA TYR A 381 0.66 17.99 -19.22
C TYR A 381 1.41 16.82 -18.60
N ASP A 382 2.29 17.10 -17.63
CA ASP A 382 3.03 16.10 -16.85
C ASP A 382 2.42 15.85 -15.46
N TRP A 383 1.09 15.90 -15.38
CA TRP A 383 0.29 15.66 -14.18
C TRP A 383 -1.17 15.33 -14.55
N PRO A 384 -1.95 14.70 -13.64
CA PRO A 384 -3.32 14.24 -13.95
C PRO A 384 -4.32 15.40 -13.97
N VAL A 385 -4.46 16.07 -15.12
CA VAL A 385 -5.38 17.20 -15.29
C VAL A 385 -6.84 16.80 -15.06
N GLY A 386 -7.54 17.55 -14.20
CA GLY A 386 -8.95 17.31 -13.86
C GLY A 386 -9.19 16.25 -12.78
N TYR A 387 -8.13 15.61 -12.30
CA TYR A 387 -8.18 14.68 -11.17
C TYR A 387 -8.22 15.42 -9.83
N ASP A 388 -9.06 14.91 -8.94
CA ASP A 388 -9.00 15.12 -7.50
C ASP A 388 -9.30 13.80 -6.79
N VAL A 389 -9.02 13.73 -5.49
CA VAL A 389 -9.07 12.49 -4.69
C VAL A 389 -10.47 11.89 -4.53
N THR A 390 -11.53 12.58 -4.95
CA THR A 390 -12.90 12.03 -4.96
C THR A 390 -13.17 11.15 -6.18
N LYS A 391 -12.21 11.09 -7.12
CA LYS A 391 -12.28 10.35 -8.39
C LYS A 391 -11.25 9.22 -8.43
N ASN A 392 -11.36 8.32 -9.40
CA ASN A 392 -10.35 7.28 -9.64
C ASN A 392 -9.17 7.85 -10.45
N LEU A 393 -7.94 7.70 -9.97
CA LEU A 393 -6.76 8.25 -10.66
C LEU A 393 -6.53 7.62 -12.04
N LYS A 394 -6.82 6.32 -12.18
CA LYS A 394 -6.68 5.55 -13.43
C LYS A 394 -7.48 6.13 -14.61
N ASP A 395 -8.51 6.91 -14.34
CA ASP A 395 -9.35 7.53 -15.38
C ASP A 395 -8.67 8.78 -15.98
N TYR A 396 -7.66 9.32 -15.30
CA TYR A 396 -6.94 10.54 -15.66
C TYR A 396 -5.46 10.29 -15.97
N TRP A 397 -4.87 9.24 -15.40
CA TRP A 397 -3.42 9.01 -15.38
C TRP A 397 -3.08 7.57 -15.73
N ASN A 398 -2.13 7.39 -16.66
CA ASN A 398 -1.41 6.14 -16.84
C ASN A 398 -0.04 6.28 -16.21
N LEU A 399 0.34 5.37 -15.32
CA LEU A 399 1.74 5.28 -14.90
C LEU A 399 2.62 4.96 -16.10
N GLU A 400 3.85 5.47 -16.10
CA GLU A 400 4.85 5.09 -17.10
C GLU A 400 5.02 3.57 -17.08
N GLU A 401 4.91 2.96 -18.26
CA GLU A 401 5.09 1.54 -18.43
C GLU A 401 6.58 1.18 -18.43
N HIS A 402 6.88 -0.07 -18.11
CA HIS A 402 8.21 -0.64 -18.23
C HIS A 402 8.13 -1.94 -19.02
N LYS A 403 9.27 -2.32 -19.61
CA LYS A 403 9.44 -3.60 -20.27
C LYS A 403 10.63 -4.31 -19.65
N LEU A 404 10.37 -5.49 -19.09
CA LEU A 404 11.43 -6.30 -18.49
C LEU A 404 12.51 -6.62 -19.52
N GLY A 405 13.77 -6.50 -19.10
CA GLY A 405 14.96 -6.63 -19.94
C GLY A 405 15.44 -5.32 -20.58
N GLU A 406 14.71 -4.21 -20.43
CA GLU A 406 15.05 -2.93 -21.06
C GLU A 406 15.20 -1.81 -20.02
N THR A 407 16.39 -1.21 -19.96
CA THR A 407 16.60 0.03 -19.19
C THR A 407 16.16 1.23 -20.02
N THR A 408 15.22 1.98 -19.49
CA THR A 408 14.67 3.22 -20.07
C THR A 408 15.08 4.42 -19.21
N PHE A 409 14.62 5.62 -19.60
CA PHE A 409 14.81 6.82 -18.79
C PHE A 409 14.09 6.77 -17.45
N THR A 410 13.03 5.97 -17.32
CA THR A 410 12.19 5.92 -16.12
C THR A 410 12.37 4.63 -15.33
N HIS A 411 12.79 3.53 -15.96
CA HIS A 411 12.93 2.24 -15.29
C HIS A 411 14.22 1.54 -15.67
N PHE A 412 14.82 0.83 -14.72
CA PHE A 412 15.81 -0.20 -14.97
C PHE A 412 15.16 -1.42 -15.62
N ALA A 413 16.00 -2.31 -16.16
CA ALA A 413 15.56 -3.51 -16.85
C ALA A 413 14.71 -4.49 -16.01
N ASP A 414 14.67 -4.39 -14.68
CA ASP A 414 13.76 -5.18 -13.84
C ASP A 414 12.42 -4.49 -13.54
N GLY A 415 12.19 -3.28 -14.05
CA GLY A 415 11.03 -2.46 -13.74
C GLY A 415 11.16 -1.57 -12.50
N THR A 416 12.31 -1.61 -11.80
CA THR A 416 12.59 -0.69 -10.69
C THR A 416 12.88 0.72 -11.23
N SER A 417 12.50 1.76 -10.50
CA SER A 417 12.69 3.16 -10.87
C SER A 417 14.14 3.55 -11.18
N HIS A 418 14.33 4.24 -12.31
CA HIS A 418 15.58 4.86 -12.80
C HIS A 418 15.41 6.38 -12.99
N LYS A 419 14.45 6.98 -12.25
CA LYS A 419 14.25 8.43 -12.15
C LYS A 419 13.71 8.81 -10.76
N ASN A 420 13.91 10.06 -10.35
CA ASN A 420 13.20 10.64 -9.20
C ASN A 420 11.68 10.77 -9.44
N ARG A 421 10.89 10.85 -8.37
CA ARG A 421 9.41 10.94 -8.35
C ARG A 421 8.78 9.70 -8.97
N MET A 422 9.19 8.52 -8.53
CA MET A 422 8.69 7.22 -8.99
C MET A 422 8.36 6.25 -7.85
N GLN A 423 8.23 6.77 -6.62
CA GLN A 423 7.88 5.95 -5.46
C GLN A 423 6.55 5.21 -5.68
N GLY A 424 5.57 5.84 -6.34
CA GLY A 424 4.32 5.21 -6.75
C GLY A 424 4.52 4.09 -7.77
N ASN A 425 5.33 4.31 -8.81
CA ASN A 425 5.63 3.31 -9.84
C ASN A 425 6.30 2.06 -9.23
N ASP A 426 7.24 2.24 -8.30
CA ASP A 426 7.85 1.16 -7.53
C ASP A 426 6.84 0.48 -6.59
N PHE A 427 6.06 1.28 -5.85
CA PHE A 427 5.20 0.77 -4.78
C PHE A 427 4.08 -0.13 -5.31
N VAL A 428 3.44 0.24 -6.43
CA VAL A 428 2.35 -0.57 -7.02
C VAL A 428 2.81 -1.96 -7.48
N GLN A 429 4.10 -2.16 -7.69
CA GLN A 429 4.71 -3.45 -8.04
C GLN A 429 5.06 -4.29 -6.79
N SER A 430 5.02 -3.69 -5.60
CA SER A 430 5.47 -4.33 -4.37
C SER A 430 4.46 -5.30 -3.79
N LEU A 431 4.96 -6.29 -3.05
CA LEU A 431 4.10 -7.17 -2.24
C LEU A 431 3.36 -6.40 -1.15
N MET A 432 3.91 -5.28 -0.65
CA MET A 432 3.22 -4.46 0.35
C MET A 432 1.92 -3.88 -0.22
N TYR A 433 1.99 -3.30 -1.42
CA TYR A 433 0.81 -2.80 -2.13
C TYR A 433 -0.20 -3.93 -2.42
N ALA A 434 0.26 -5.08 -2.92
CA ALA A 434 -0.60 -6.24 -3.17
C ALA A 434 -1.28 -6.79 -1.90
N ARG A 435 -0.77 -6.46 -0.71
CA ARG A 435 -1.33 -6.84 0.60
C ARG A 435 -2.10 -5.70 1.28
N GLY A 436 -2.38 -4.61 0.58
CA GLY A 436 -3.22 -3.52 1.07
C GLY A 436 -2.51 -2.50 1.97
N VAL A 437 -1.18 -2.55 2.07
CA VAL A 437 -0.40 -1.50 2.74
C VAL A 437 -0.45 -0.23 1.89
N THR A 438 -0.54 0.94 2.52
CA THR A 438 -0.59 2.24 1.83
C THR A 438 0.63 3.08 2.17
N CYS A 439 0.81 4.19 1.45
CA CYS A 439 1.91 5.12 1.70
C CYS A 439 1.89 5.63 3.16
N PHE A 440 0.71 5.93 3.69
CA PHE A 440 0.54 6.46 5.04
C PHE A 440 0.51 5.39 6.14
N SER A 441 0.66 4.11 5.79
CA SER A 441 1.06 3.08 6.75
C SER A 441 2.48 3.35 7.28
N CYS A 442 3.35 3.92 6.42
CA CYS A 442 4.73 4.23 6.75
C CYS A 442 4.97 5.73 7.01
N HIS A 443 4.28 6.60 6.27
CA HIS A 443 4.44 8.06 6.33
C HIS A 443 3.30 8.74 7.10
N ASP A 444 3.60 9.84 7.78
CA ASP A 444 2.62 10.78 8.29
C ASP A 444 2.59 12.02 7.38
N PRO A 445 1.56 12.18 6.52
CA PRO A 445 1.48 13.29 5.60
C PRO A 445 1.24 14.64 6.31
N HIS A 446 0.84 14.64 7.57
CA HIS A 446 0.64 15.87 8.34
C HIS A 446 1.93 16.33 9.02
N GLY A 447 3.03 15.59 8.89
CA GLY A 447 4.36 15.99 9.35
C GLY A 447 4.91 15.10 10.45
N GLY A 448 6.21 15.23 10.71
CA GLY A 448 6.93 14.48 11.72
C GLY A 448 8.37 14.95 11.85
N ASP A 449 9.09 14.39 12.82
CA ASP A 449 10.41 14.89 13.22
C ASP A 449 11.55 14.51 12.27
N ASN A 450 11.29 13.62 11.31
CA ASN A 450 12.27 13.18 10.33
C ASN A 450 11.95 13.72 8.94
N VAL A 451 12.99 13.88 8.12
CA VAL A 451 12.90 14.47 6.77
C VAL A 451 12.04 13.67 5.78
N ALA A 452 11.79 12.38 6.05
CA ALA A 452 10.93 11.52 5.24
C ALA A 452 9.50 11.42 5.83
N MET A 453 9.23 12.07 6.96
CA MET A 453 7.98 12.05 7.70
C MET A 453 7.49 10.61 7.97
N VAL A 454 8.38 9.68 8.28
CA VAL A 454 7.97 8.33 8.68
C VAL A 454 7.36 8.30 10.08
N ARG A 455 6.39 7.40 10.31
CA ARG A 455 5.66 7.25 11.58
C ARG A 455 6.54 6.72 12.72
N LYS A 456 7.59 5.95 12.38
CA LYS A 456 8.57 5.37 13.31
C LYS A 456 9.97 5.47 12.71
N GLN A 457 10.99 5.65 13.57
CA GLN A 457 12.38 5.79 13.13
C GLN A 457 13.07 4.43 12.96
N GLY A 458 14.00 4.38 12.01
CA GLY A 458 14.86 3.23 11.74
C GLY A 458 14.11 1.91 11.55
N ASN A 459 14.73 0.83 12.00
CA ASN A 459 14.19 -0.53 11.90
C ASN A 459 12.84 -0.74 12.56
N ALA A 460 12.46 0.08 13.56
CA ALA A 460 11.18 -0.07 14.24
C ALA A 460 9.98 0.05 13.30
N LEU A 461 10.11 0.84 12.22
CA LEU A 461 9.07 0.96 11.20
C LEU A 461 8.80 -0.35 10.47
N CYS A 462 9.86 -1.09 10.12
CA CYS A 462 9.75 -2.35 9.39
C CYS A 462 9.37 -3.50 10.33
N LEU A 463 10.00 -3.55 11.50
CA LEU A 463 9.86 -4.64 12.46
C LEU A 463 8.48 -4.72 13.13
N ASP A 464 7.67 -3.66 13.05
CA ASP A 464 6.25 -3.70 13.44
C ASP A 464 5.49 -4.84 12.76
N CYS A 465 5.79 -5.08 11.48
CA CYS A 465 5.18 -6.14 10.67
C CYS A 465 6.16 -7.29 10.38
N HIS A 466 7.46 -6.99 10.30
CA HIS A 466 8.53 -7.91 9.93
C HIS A 466 9.35 -8.38 11.14
N GLY A 467 8.71 -8.57 12.30
CA GLY A 467 9.39 -9.07 13.50
C GLY A 467 9.96 -10.49 13.30
N PRO A 468 10.91 -10.93 14.16
CA PRO A 468 11.60 -12.23 14.01
C PRO A 468 10.68 -13.46 13.89
N ASN A 469 9.50 -13.39 14.51
CA ASN A 469 8.52 -14.47 14.50
C ASN A 469 7.47 -14.35 13.38
N ALA A 470 7.52 -13.28 12.58
CA ALA A 470 6.61 -13.09 11.46
C ALA A 470 7.06 -13.92 10.25
N GLN A 471 6.10 -14.40 9.46
CA GLN A 471 6.41 -15.10 8.21
C GLN A 471 7.21 -14.24 7.23
N ALA A 472 7.06 -12.92 7.28
CA ALA A 472 7.82 -11.98 6.46
C ALA A 472 9.04 -11.40 7.21
N GLY A 473 9.42 -11.96 8.36
CA GLY A 473 10.52 -11.47 9.18
C GLY A 473 11.91 -11.77 8.61
N PRO A 474 12.98 -11.40 9.34
CA PRO A 474 14.36 -11.62 8.92
C PRO A 474 14.78 -13.10 8.89
N HIS A 475 14.02 -14.00 9.52
CA HIS A 475 14.34 -15.43 9.63
C HIS A 475 15.75 -15.73 10.19
N ALA A 476 16.23 -14.86 11.08
CA ALA A 476 17.50 -15.03 11.80
C ALA A 476 17.29 -14.75 13.29
N PRO A 477 18.20 -15.22 14.18
CA PRO A 477 18.09 -15.01 15.63
C PRO A 477 18.09 -13.54 16.06
N SER A 478 18.65 -12.65 15.24
CA SER A 478 18.68 -11.21 15.49
C SER A 478 18.79 -10.43 14.17
N VAL A 479 18.58 -9.12 14.23
CA VAL A 479 18.82 -8.23 13.08
C VAL A 479 20.31 -8.23 12.70
N GLU A 480 21.23 -8.28 13.66
CA GLU A 480 22.67 -8.39 13.38
C GLU A 480 23.00 -9.68 12.66
N ALA A 481 22.41 -10.81 13.06
CA ALA A 481 22.61 -12.09 12.38
C ALA A 481 22.07 -12.06 10.95
N HIS A 482 20.94 -11.39 10.72
CA HIS A 482 20.35 -11.24 9.38
C HIS A 482 21.15 -10.30 8.48
N THR A 483 21.56 -9.16 9.02
CA THR A 483 22.23 -8.09 8.26
C THR A 483 23.73 -8.31 8.14
N HIS A 484 24.31 -9.14 9.02
CA HIS A 484 25.76 -9.34 9.21
C HIS A 484 26.51 -8.03 9.50
N HIS A 485 25.81 -7.10 10.15
CA HIS A 485 26.31 -5.79 10.56
C HIS A 485 26.03 -5.59 12.06
N LYS A 486 26.88 -4.80 12.73
CA LYS A 486 26.66 -4.42 14.14
C LYS A 486 25.34 -3.66 14.28
N ALA A 487 24.61 -3.88 15.37
CA ALA A 487 23.24 -3.39 15.57
C ALA A 487 23.11 -1.87 15.43
N ASP A 488 24.15 -1.12 15.80
CA ASP A 488 24.20 0.34 15.78
C ASP A 488 24.78 0.92 14.48
N SER A 489 25.19 0.06 13.54
CA SER A 489 25.77 0.50 12.27
C SER A 489 24.71 0.78 11.22
N ALA A 490 25.00 1.72 10.32
CA ALA A 490 24.10 2.07 9.22
C ALA A 490 23.75 0.88 8.30
N GLY A 491 24.61 -0.15 8.22
CA GLY A 491 24.35 -1.36 7.45
C GLY A 491 23.33 -2.31 8.11
N SER A 492 23.02 -2.12 9.40
CA SER A 492 21.99 -2.90 10.10
C SER A 492 20.57 -2.34 9.91
N GLU A 493 20.43 -1.18 9.27
CA GLU A 493 19.13 -0.60 8.93
C GLU A 493 18.48 -1.35 7.75
N CYS A 494 17.23 -1.78 7.88
CA CYS A 494 16.47 -2.50 6.85
C CYS A 494 16.48 -1.74 5.52
N ILE A 495 16.32 -0.42 5.58
CA ILE A 495 16.29 0.45 4.41
C ILE A 495 17.65 0.56 3.69
N ALA A 496 18.76 0.20 4.34
CA ALA A 496 20.07 0.18 3.69
C ALA A 496 20.12 -0.87 2.58
N CYS A 497 19.49 -2.03 2.81
CA CYS A 497 19.49 -3.16 1.89
C CYS A 497 18.20 -3.29 1.07
N HIS A 498 17.04 -3.02 1.68
CA HIS A 498 15.73 -3.20 1.03
C HIS A 498 15.21 -1.96 0.32
N MET A 499 15.76 -0.78 0.60
CA MET A 499 15.43 0.46 -0.10
C MET A 499 16.71 1.17 -0.57
N PRO A 500 17.55 0.51 -1.40
CA PRO A 500 18.83 1.04 -1.81
C PRO A 500 18.68 2.35 -2.57
N LYS A 501 19.71 3.19 -2.49
CA LYS A 501 19.79 4.49 -3.18
C LYS A 501 20.20 4.29 -4.64
N ILE A 502 19.24 3.92 -5.47
CA ILE A 502 19.51 3.42 -6.83
C ILE A 502 19.55 4.50 -7.93
N GLU A 503 19.04 5.70 -7.66
CA GLU A 503 18.93 6.72 -8.71
C GLU A 503 19.36 8.10 -8.23
N GLN A 504 20.07 8.84 -9.07
CA GLN A 504 20.62 10.15 -8.78
C GLN A 504 19.58 11.26 -9.04
N THR A 505 19.45 12.22 -8.12
CA THR A 505 18.57 13.39 -8.31
C THR A 505 19.33 14.67 -8.59
N ILE A 506 20.48 14.86 -7.94
CA ILE A 506 21.42 15.97 -8.18
C ILE A 506 22.75 15.62 -7.50
N ALA A 507 23.86 15.82 -8.20
CA ALA A 507 25.20 15.54 -7.68
C ALA A 507 25.22 14.15 -6.98
N ASP A 508 25.78 14.00 -5.78
CA ASP A 508 25.83 12.71 -5.07
C ASP A 508 24.52 12.33 -4.33
N GLN A 509 23.44 13.10 -4.50
CA GLN A 509 22.17 12.85 -3.82
C GLN A 509 21.32 11.87 -4.62
N ASN A 510 21.04 10.72 -3.99
CA ASN A 510 20.25 9.65 -4.60
C ASN A 510 18.93 9.41 -3.87
N VAL A 511 17.95 8.92 -4.62
CA VAL A 511 16.63 8.51 -4.11
C VAL A 511 16.58 7.00 -3.89
N ARG A 512 15.74 6.60 -2.94
CA ARG A 512 15.58 5.21 -2.54
C ARG A 512 14.47 4.51 -3.34
N SER A 513 14.71 3.26 -3.72
CA SER A 513 13.66 2.39 -4.27
C SER A 513 12.56 2.13 -3.24
N HIS A 514 11.34 1.98 -3.73
CA HIS A 514 10.16 1.57 -2.94
C HIS A 514 9.58 0.23 -3.41
N THR A 515 10.39 -0.58 -4.12
CA THR A 515 10.03 -1.98 -4.41
C THR A 515 10.21 -2.89 -3.19
N PHE A 516 10.99 -2.43 -2.19
CA PHE A 516 11.43 -3.15 -0.99
C PHE A 516 12.25 -4.42 -1.28
N ARG A 517 12.64 -4.61 -2.55
CA ARG A 517 13.42 -5.75 -3.01
C ARG A 517 14.88 -5.54 -2.64
N PHE A 518 15.52 -6.61 -2.13
CA PHE A 518 16.97 -6.64 -2.02
C PHE A 518 17.57 -6.69 -3.44
N VAL A 519 18.27 -5.63 -3.84
CA VAL A 519 19.02 -5.56 -5.10
C VAL A 519 20.38 -6.22 -4.88
N THR A 520 20.59 -7.36 -5.53
CA THR A 520 21.76 -8.21 -5.31
C THR A 520 22.97 -7.68 -6.08
N PRO A 521 24.20 -8.06 -5.71
CA PRO A 521 25.38 -7.81 -6.53
C PRO A 521 25.24 -8.34 -7.97
N GLY A 522 24.59 -9.50 -8.16
CA GLY A 522 24.28 -10.06 -9.50
C GLY A 522 23.34 -9.20 -10.34
N ASP A 523 22.36 -8.54 -9.71
CA ASP A 523 21.48 -7.57 -10.38
C ASP A 523 22.30 -6.36 -10.90
N THR A 524 23.36 -5.92 -10.19
CA THR A 524 24.26 -4.87 -10.71
C THR A 524 25.02 -5.32 -11.95
N GLU A 525 25.54 -6.54 -11.97
CA GLU A 525 26.29 -7.04 -13.13
C GLU A 525 25.43 -7.18 -14.37
N THR A 526 24.24 -7.75 -14.21
CA THR A 526 23.36 -8.12 -15.31
C THR A 526 22.45 -6.96 -15.75
N LEU A 527 21.94 -6.17 -14.80
CA LEU A 527 20.92 -5.14 -15.04
C LEU A 527 21.43 -3.71 -14.78
N LYS A 528 22.67 -3.54 -14.31
CA LYS A 528 23.30 -2.24 -14.01
C LYS A 528 22.61 -1.43 -12.92
N ILE A 529 21.80 -2.08 -12.08
CA ILE A 529 21.13 -1.45 -10.94
C ILE A 529 22.12 -1.37 -9.77
N PRO A 530 22.31 -0.22 -9.09
CA PRO A 530 23.18 -0.14 -7.93
C PRO A 530 22.72 -1.07 -6.80
N ASN A 531 23.57 -2.03 -6.39
CA ASN A 531 23.25 -2.95 -5.30
C ASN A 531 23.50 -2.35 -3.91
N ALA A 532 22.84 -2.92 -2.91
CA ALA A 532 22.93 -2.47 -1.53
C ALA A 532 24.35 -2.49 -0.93
N CYS A 533 25.20 -3.42 -1.35
CA CYS A 533 26.52 -3.64 -0.76
C CYS A 533 27.52 -2.59 -1.26
N ASN A 534 27.67 -2.47 -2.59
CA ASN A 534 28.67 -1.59 -3.20
C ASN A 534 28.31 -0.09 -3.10
N LEU A 535 27.09 0.25 -2.67
CA LEU A 535 26.72 1.62 -2.30
C LEU A 535 27.45 2.10 -1.03
N CYS A 536 27.84 1.19 -0.12
CA CYS A 536 28.61 1.53 1.08
C CYS A 536 30.07 1.07 0.97
N HIS A 537 30.30 -0.10 0.37
CA HIS A 537 31.62 -0.68 0.16
C HIS A 537 32.17 -0.29 -1.23
N THR A 538 32.36 1.01 -1.44
CA THR A 538 32.73 1.58 -2.75
C THR A 538 34.14 1.19 -3.21
N ASP A 539 34.99 0.73 -2.28
CA ASP A 539 36.35 0.23 -2.53
C ASP A 539 36.39 -1.27 -2.88
N LYS A 540 35.26 -1.97 -2.81
CA LYS A 540 35.16 -3.41 -3.05
C LYS A 540 34.54 -3.71 -4.41
N SER A 541 34.93 -4.84 -5.00
CA SER A 541 34.34 -5.35 -6.23
C SER A 541 32.95 -5.94 -6.00
N ILE A 542 32.20 -6.15 -7.08
CA ILE A 542 30.93 -6.88 -7.05
C ILE A 542 31.17 -8.34 -6.64
N GLU A 543 32.25 -8.96 -7.13
CA GLU A 543 32.64 -10.32 -6.76
C GLU A 543 32.94 -10.49 -5.27
N TRP A 544 33.52 -9.49 -4.63
CA TRP A 544 33.67 -9.49 -3.18
C TRP A 544 32.31 -9.54 -2.47
N ALA A 545 31.34 -8.74 -2.94
CA ALA A 545 30.01 -8.68 -2.33
C ALA A 545 29.24 -10.00 -2.53
N LYS A 546 29.37 -10.64 -3.70
CA LYS A 546 28.83 -11.98 -3.95
C LYS A 546 29.45 -13.02 -3.02
N ALA A 547 30.78 -13.08 -2.95
CA ALA A 547 31.49 -14.03 -2.10
C ALA A 547 31.14 -13.84 -0.61
N ALA A 548 30.97 -12.59 -0.17
CA ALA A 548 30.49 -12.28 1.18
C ALA A 548 29.10 -12.88 1.44
N LEU A 549 28.12 -12.62 0.55
CA LEU A 549 26.77 -13.18 0.67
C LEU A 549 26.75 -14.72 0.58
N GLU A 550 27.60 -15.32 -0.25
CA GLU A 550 27.74 -16.78 -0.36
C GLU A 550 28.31 -17.42 0.92
N SER A 551 29.11 -16.68 1.69
CA SER A 551 29.64 -17.17 2.97
C SER A 551 28.58 -17.23 4.08
N TRP A 552 27.46 -16.52 3.93
CA TRP A 552 26.43 -16.45 4.95
C TRP A 552 25.64 -17.78 5.04
N PRO A 553 25.51 -18.37 6.24
CA PRO A 553 24.84 -19.66 6.41
C PRO A 553 23.31 -19.56 6.24
N ASP A 554 22.75 -18.39 6.46
CA ASP A 554 21.32 -18.05 6.38
C ASP A 554 20.93 -17.41 5.04
N ARG A 555 21.83 -17.43 4.05
CA ARG A 555 21.57 -16.86 2.73
C ARG A 555 20.38 -17.54 2.05
N SER A 556 19.58 -16.74 1.35
CA SER A 556 18.52 -17.28 0.49
C SER A 556 19.11 -17.77 -0.84
N PRO A 557 19.08 -19.09 -1.15
CA PRO A 557 19.61 -19.60 -2.42
C PRO A 557 18.90 -18.98 -3.64
N TRP A 558 17.62 -18.64 -3.51
CA TRP A 558 16.81 -17.99 -4.55
C TRP A 558 17.16 -16.53 -4.82
N ARG A 559 17.79 -15.85 -3.85
CA ARG A 559 18.25 -14.46 -4.03
C ARG A 559 19.71 -14.39 -4.50
N MET A 560 20.42 -15.51 -4.48
CA MET A 560 21.80 -15.63 -4.94
C MET A 560 21.91 -16.20 -6.37
N SER A 561 20.82 -16.72 -6.94
CA SER A 561 20.86 -17.48 -8.20
C SER A 561 20.68 -16.63 -9.47
N ARG A 562 21.12 -15.38 -9.49
CA ARG A 562 21.07 -14.52 -10.70
C ARG A 562 22.41 -13.89 -11.00
#